data_AF-A0A927S790-F1
#
_entry.id   AF-A0A927S790-F1
#
_cell.length_a   1.000
_cell.length_b   1.000
_cell.length_c   1.000
_cell.angle_alpha   90.00
_cell.angle_beta   90.00
_cell.angle_gamma   90.00
#
_symmetry.space_group_name_H-M   'P 1'
#
loop_
_entity.id
_entity.type
_entity.pdbx_description
1 polymer ?
#
loop_
_entity_poly.entity_id
_entity_poly.type
_entity_poly.pdbx_seq_one_letter_code
_entity_poly.pdbx_strand_id
1 'polypeptide(L)'
;MKLLTQADDYGFTRGVTAGIVDAIENGMLRNTGMFTNMPSCVPAAALAKKYPHVCFGIDFNLVSGPSCADPKLIPHLVDENGEFIRSSVRIKDPRWQTEEGRREMFPQDEVDIEIQAQYDKYVELMGHKPGYLHGHSISPETYLAAISRVAHENDVPYSNEICATLGVSNPLFGLGDNTASKKKVFDPMAQINKDPEGIFWEHRDELLKYDYVRVGGHCGFVDAALFGLTSLSIERVRDHQTMTSKRIMAWLEENNVELITYYDLVKDLKGE
;
A
#
# COMPACT_ATOMS: atom_id res chain seq x y z
N MET A 1 -9.54 15.95 -14.97
CA MET A 1 -9.01 14.68 -14.45
C MET A 1 -8.63 14.87 -12.99
N LYS A 2 -9.03 13.94 -12.14
CA LYS A 2 -8.61 13.82 -10.74
C LYS A 2 -7.57 12.70 -10.62
N LEU A 3 -6.45 12.98 -9.98
CA LEU A 3 -5.32 12.06 -9.83
C LEU A 3 -5.12 11.68 -8.36
N LEU A 4 -5.34 10.41 -8.06
CA LEU A 4 -5.05 9.79 -6.78
C LEU A 4 -3.62 9.24 -6.80
N THR A 5 -2.71 9.92 -6.12
CA THR A 5 -1.33 9.47 -5.92
C THR A 5 -1.21 8.69 -4.61
N GLN A 6 -0.67 7.49 -4.68
CA GLN A 6 -0.55 6.60 -3.51
C GLN A 6 0.84 6.00 -3.38
N ALA A 7 1.31 5.92 -2.14
CA ALA A 7 2.48 5.14 -1.76
C ALA A 7 2.08 4.14 -0.68
N ASP A 8 2.43 2.88 -0.90
CA ASP A 8 2.18 1.82 0.08
C ASP A 8 3.34 1.75 1.11
N ASP A 9 3.16 0.97 2.17
CA ASP A 9 4.20 0.67 3.18
C ASP A 9 4.62 1.83 4.12
N TYR A 10 3.76 2.79 4.45
CA TYR A 10 4.09 3.82 5.47
C TYR A 10 4.32 3.19 6.84
N GLY A 11 5.42 3.55 7.51
CA GLY A 11 5.79 2.92 8.77
C GLY A 11 6.45 1.53 8.62
N PHE A 12 6.71 1.05 7.40
CA PHE A 12 7.38 -0.24 7.18
C PHE A 12 8.82 -0.28 7.69
N THR A 13 9.59 0.77 7.37
CA THR A 13 10.88 1.08 8.01
C THR A 13 11.03 2.59 8.19
N ARG A 14 12.08 3.03 8.90
CA ARG A 14 12.36 4.46 9.07
C ARG A 14 12.75 5.13 7.75
N GLY A 15 13.54 4.45 6.90
CA GLY A 15 13.92 4.92 5.57
C GLY A 15 12.73 5.02 4.63
N VAL A 16 11.86 4.00 4.60
CA VAL A 16 10.62 4.06 3.80
C VAL A 16 9.74 5.22 4.26
N THR A 17 9.50 5.34 5.56
CA THR A 17 8.72 6.45 6.15
C THR A 17 9.30 7.81 5.78
N ALA A 18 10.63 7.98 5.87
CA ALA A 18 11.29 9.24 5.53
C ALA A 18 11.13 9.60 4.05
N GLY A 19 11.26 8.63 3.14
CA GLY A 19 11.05 8.88 1.71
C GLY A 19 9.59 9.19 1.36
N ILE A 20 8.63 8.53 2.01
CA ILE A 20 7.20 8.86 1.84
C ILE A 20 6.92 10.29 2.31
N VAL A 21 7.48 10.69 3.47
CA VAL A 21 7.32 12.05 3.98
C VAL A 21 7.95 13.08 3.05
N ASP A 22 9.14 12.80 2.53
CA ASP A 22 9.76 13.68 1.54
C ASP A 22 8.89 13.81 0.27
N ALA A 23 8.27 12.73 -0.21
CA ALA A 23 7.35 12.76 -1.33
C ALA A 23 6.02 13.51 -1.05
N ILE A 24 5.59 13.56 0.22
CA ILE A 24 4.46 14.37 0.66
C ILE A 24 4.84 15.86 0.65
N GLU A 25 6.00 16.19 1.23
CA GLU A 25 6.45 17.58 1.40
C GLU A 25 6.90 18.23 0.08
N ASN A 26 7.58 17.46 -0.77
CA ASN A 26 8.27 17.95 -1.95
C ASN A 26 7.67 17.41 -3.26
N GLY A 27 6.50 16.78 -3.19
CA GLY A 27 5.94 16.03 -4.31
C GLY A 27 4.42 16.01 -4.38
N MET A 28 3.94 15.13 -5.25
CA MET A 28 2.52 14.97 -5.57
C MET A 28 1.80 13.96 -4.68
N LEU A 29 2.47 13.33 -3.70
CA LEU A 29 1.88 12.24 -2.91
C LEU A 29 0.78 12.74 -1.96
N ARG A 30 -0.41 12.13 -1.99
CA ARG A 30 -1.56 12.51 -1.15
C ARG A 30 -2.21 11.37 -0.36
N ASN A 31 -1.84 10.12 -0.64
CA ASN A 31 -2.42 8.94 0.01
C ASN A 31 -1.32 7.97 0.41
N THR A 32 -1.39 7.41 1.61
CA THR A 32 -0.46 6.36 2.00
C THR A 32 -1.04 5.42 3.06
N GLY A 33 -0.71 4.14 2.98
CA GLY A 33 -1.23 3.10 3.86
C GLY A 33 -0.22 2.72 4.94
N MET A 34 -0.62 2.77 6.19
CA MET A 34 0.26 2.47 7.33
C MET A 34 0.32 0.97 7.62
N PHE A 35 1.54 0.46 7.79
CA PHE A 35 1.81 -0.80 8.48
C PHE A 35 1.74 -0.59 9.98
N THR A 36 0.75 -1.18 10.64
CA THR A 36 0.54 -1.01 12.08
C THR A 36 1.29 -2.04 12.92
N ASN A 37 1.75 -3.12 12.29
CA ASN A 37 2.44 -4.22 12.94
C ASN A 37 3.96 -4.02 13.06
N MET A 38 4.54 -3.13 12.26
CA MET A 38 5.99 -2.93 12.20
C MET A 38 6.49 -2.10 13.39
N PRO A 39 7.71 -2.35 13.92
CA PRO A 39 8.27 -1.55 15.02
C PRO A 39 8.35 -0.04 14.74
N SER A 40 8.44 0.37 13.48
CA SER A 40 8.45 1.78 13.07
C SER A 40 7.08 2.45 13.03
N CYS A 41 5.98 1.74 13.26
CA CYS A 41 4.63 2.31 13.19
C CYS A 41 4.39 3.44 14.20
N VAL A 42 4.91 3.31 15.43
CA VAL A 42 4.73 4.31 16.50
C VAL A 42 5.31 5.68 16.13
N PRO A 43 6.61 5.80 15.78
CA PRO A 43 7.16 7.08 15.33
C PRO A 43 6.55 7.56 14.00
N ALA A 44 6.14 6.64 13.10
CA ALA A 44 5.48 7.01 11.86
C ALA A 44 4.09 7.64 12.14
N ALA A 45 3.28 7.07 13.02
CA ALA A 45 1.98 7.62 13.41
C ALA A 45 2.09 9.01 14.05
N ALA A 46 3.12 9.24 14.88
CA ALA A 46 3.39 10.56 15.44
C ALA A 46 3.73 11.59 14.34
N LEU A 47 4.42 11.17 13.28
CA LEU A 47 4.79 12.01 12.16
C LEU A 47 3.60 12.30 11.23
N ALA A 48 2.73 11.31 10.98
CA ALA A 48 1.53 11.45 10.16
C ALA A 48 0.63 12.61 10.61
N LYS A 49 0.55 12.86 11.93
CA LYS A 49 -0.24 13.97 12.52
C LYS A 49 0.18 15.37 12.04
N LYS A 50 1.36 15.52 11.43
CA LYS A 50 1.83 16.78 10.85
C LYS A 50 1.27 17.07 9.46
N TYR A 51 0.63 16.09 8.80
CA TYR A 51 0.18 16.18 7.41
C TYR A 51 -1.34 15.96 7.29
N PRO A 52 -2.19 16.86 7.85
CA PRO A 52 -3.64 16.69 7.86
C PRO A 52 -4.30 16.73 6.46
N HIS A 53 -3.55 17.17 5.43
CA HIS A 53 -3.99 17.19 4.04
C HIS A 53 -3.73 15.87 3.29
N VAL A 54 -3.07 14.90 3.93
CA VAL A 54 -2.80 13.57 3.38
C VAL A 54 -3.83 12.58 3.95
N CYS A 55 -4.31 11.69 3.10
CA CYS A 55 -5.14 10.58 3.55
C CYS A 55 -4.26 9.40 3.95
N PHE A 56 -4.15 9.20 5.27
CA PHE A 56 -3.51 8.03 5.84
C PHE A 56 -4.54 6.91 5.96
N GLY A 57 -4.31 5.81 5.24
CA GLY A 57 -5.06 4.57 5.38
C GLY A 57 -4.30 3.52 6.18
N ILE A 58 -4.82 2.30 6.19
CA ILE A 58 -4.07 1.10 6.59
C ILE A 58 -3.63 0.36 5.34
N ASP A 59 -2.40 -0.13 5.36
CA ASP A 59 -1.96 -1.19 4.45
C ASP A 59 -1.85 -2.47 5.28
N PHE A 60 -2.92 -3.27 5.26
CA PHE A 60 -2.96 -4.49 6.06
C PHE A 60 -1.88 -5.44 5.56
N ASN A 61 -1.30 -6.24 6.44
CA ASN A 61 -0.20 -7.12 6.06
C ASN A 61 -0.24 -8.45 6.81
N LEU A 62 -0.03 -9.55 6.10
CA LEU A 62 0.03 -10.90 6.68
C LEU A 62 1.34 -11.64 6.33
N VAL A 63 2.38 -10.91 5.89
CA VAL A 63 3.57 -11.52 5.27
C VAL A 63 4.90 -10.87 5.64
N SER A 64 4.92 -9.81 6.45
CA SER A 64 6.14 -9.07 6.80
C SER A 64 6.12 -8.60 8.26
N GLY A 65 7.16 -8.90 9.03
CA GLY A 65 7.27 -8.47 10.42
C GLY A 65 6.40 -9.27 11.41
N PRO A 66 6.32 -8.84 12.67
CA PRO A 66 5.52 -9.51 13.69
C PRO A 66 4.02 -9.29 13.49
N SER A 67 3.18 -10.12 14.10
CA SER A 67 1.73 -9.90 14.15
C SER A 67 1.30 -8.84 15.17
N CYS A 68 0.13 -8.25 14.98
CA CYS A 68 -0.51 -7.41 16.00
C CYS A 68 -1.25 -8.27 17.05
N ALA A 69 -1.88 -9.36 16.63
CA ALA A 69 -2.53 -10.32 17.51
C ALA A 69 -1.52 -11.22 18.22
N ASP A 70 -1.96 -11.87 19.31
CA ASP A 70 -1.18 -12.93 19.97
C ASP A 70 -0.88 -14.06 18.97
N PRO A 71 0.40 -14.37 18.67
CA PRO A 71 0.79 -15.46 17.77
C PRO A 71 0.11 -16.80 18.04
N LYS A 72 -0.28 -17.08 19.30
CA LYS A 72 -0.97 -18.32 19.68
C LYS A 72 -2.39 -18.43 19.14
N LEU A 73 -3.01 -17.31 18.80
CA LEU A 73 -4.35 -17.26 18.22
C LEU A 73 -4.34 -17.35 16.69
N ILE A 74 -3.17 -17.20 16.07
CA ILE A 74 -3.00 -17.18 14.61
C ILE A 74 -1.85 -18.08 14.11
N PRO A 75 -1.72 -19.32 14.60
CA PRO A 75 -0.54 -20.17 14.36
C PRO A 75 -0.30 -20.51 12.88
N HIS A 76 -1.28 -20.37 11.99
CA HIS A 76 -1.07 -20.60 10.55
C HIS A 76 -0.47 -19.38 9.85
N LEU A 77 -0.52 -18.19 10.45
CA LEU A 77 -0.08 -16.93 9.85
C LEU A 77 1.41 -16.63 10.13
N VAL A 78 1.90 -17.07 11.29
CA VAL A 78 3.21 -16.73 11.83
C VAL A 78 4.13 -17.94 12.02
N ASP A 79 5.43 -17.70 12.14
CA ASP A 79 6.45 -18.69 12.49
C ASP A 79 6.62 -18.83 14.01
N GLU A 80 7.59 -19.66 14.44
CA GLU A 80 7.85 -19.91 15.87
C GLU A 80 8.28 -18.66 16.67
N ASN A 81 8.69 -17.58 16.00
CA ASN A 81 9.09 -16.33 16.62
C ASN A 81 7.93 -15.31 16.65
N GLY A 82 6.76 -15.66 16.11
CA GLY A 82 5.63 -14.73 15.95
C GLY A 82 5.79 -13.78 14.77
N GLU A 83 6.71 -14.06 13.84
CA GLU A 83 6.88 -13.29 12.61
C GLU A 83 6.03 -13.88 11.50
N PHE A 84 5.43 -13.05 10.65
CA PHE A 84 4.63 -13.52 9.53
C PHE A 84 5.46 -14.37 8.56
N ILE A 85 4.88 -15.49 8.12
CA ILE A 85 5.48 -16.31 7.07
C ILE A 85 5.45 -15.53 5.75
N ARG A 86 6.66 -15.26 5.23
CA ARG A 86 6.88 -14.36 4.08
C ARG A 86 6.11 -14.76 2.84
N SER A 87 5.68 -13.75 2.05
CA SER A 87 4.99 -14.00 0.78
C SER A 87 5.82 -14.86 -0.18
N SER A 88 7.14 -14.70 -0.19
CA SER A 88 8.05 -15.50 -1.03
C SER A 88 8.10 -16.99 -0.65
N VAL A 89 7.74 -17.32 0.59
CA VAL A 89 7.54 -18.69 1.08
C VAL A 89 6.13 -19.16 0.73
N ARG A 90 5.11 -18.35 1.07
CA ARG A 90 3.70 -18.65 0.80
C ARG A 90 3.43 -19.02 -0.66
N ILE A 91 3.88 -18.20 -1.61
CA ILE A 91 3.58 -18.43 -3.03
C ILE A 91 4.26 -19.68 -3.62
N LYS A 92 5.29 -20.21 -2.94
CA LYS A 92 6.02 -21.42 -3.36
C LYS A 92 5.46 -22.69 -2.71
N ASP A 93 4.63 -22.55 -1.69
CA ASP A 93 3.91 -23.68 -1.10
C ASP A 93 2.92 -24.25 -2.14
N PRO A 94 2.91 -25.57 -2.40
CA PRO A 94 1.97 -26.17 -3.35
C PRO A 94 0.50 -25.86 -3.06
N ARG A 95 0.13 -25.67 -1.78
CA ARG A 95 -1.23 -25.30 -1.37
C ARG A 95 -1.68 -23.94 -1.93
N TRP A 96 -0.74 -23.03 -2.20
CA TRP A 96 -1.06 -21.71 -2.76
C TRP A 96 -1.77 -21.79 -4.12
N GLN A 97 -1.59 -22.87 -4.86
CA GLN A 97 -2.12 -23.03 -6.22
C GLN A 97 -3.63 -23.29 -6.27
N THR A 98 -4.26 -23.69 -5.15
CA THR A 98 -5.71 -23.92 -5.06
C THR A 98 -6.34 -22.98 -4.04
N GLU A 99 -7.62 -22.66 -4.23
CA GLU A 99 -8.37 -21.88 -3.23
C GLU A 99 -8.46 -22.63 -1.90
N GLU A 100 -8.72 -23.94 -1.94
CA GLU A 100 -8.76 -24.80 -0.74
C GLU A 100 -7.44 -24.72 0.05
N GLY A 101 -6.30 -24.88 -0.63
CA GLY A 101 -5.00 -24.78 0.02
C GLY A 101 -4.69 -23.37 0.53
N ARG A 102 -5.10 -22.31 -0.18
CA ARG A 102 -4.99 -20.94 0.35
C ARG A 102 -5.84 -20.73 1.60
N ARG A 103 -7.05 -21.29 1.66
CA ARG A 103 -7.91 -21.24 2.86
C ARG A 103 -7.33 -22.02 4.03
N GLU A 104 -6.63 -23.13 3.79
CA GLU A 104 -5.85 -23.82 4.83
C GLU A 104 -4.67 -22.99 5.32
N MET A 105 -3.97 -22.29 4.41
CA MET A 105 -2.82 -21.46 4.75
C MET A 105 -3.20 -20.16 5.47
N PHE A 106 -4.43 -19.67 5.24
CA PHE A 106 -4.98 -18.44 5.79
C PHE A 106 -6.40 -18.71 6.34
N PRO A 107 -6.54 -19.46 7.45
CA PRO A 107 -7.84 -19.73 8.05
C PRO A 107 -8.60 -18.44 8.36
N GLN A 108 -9.90 -18.42 8.09
CA GLN A 108 -10.69 -17.18 8.14
C GLN A 108 -10.72 -16.57 9.54
N ASP A 109 -10.86 -17.39 10.58
CA ASP A 109 -10.88 -16.98 11.98
C ASP A 109 -9.56 -16.32 12.40
N GLU A 110 -8.43 -16.92 12.03
CA GLU A 110 -7.10 -16.34 12.32
C GLU A 110 -6.87 -15.02 11.57
N VAL A 111 -7.27 -14.97 10.30
CA VAL A 111 -7.19 -13.76 9.49
C VAL A 111 -8.06 -12.66 10.09
N ASP A 112 -9.30 -12.95 10.47
CA ASP A 112 -10.20 -11.98 11.07
C ASP A 112 -9.63 -11.40 12.37
N ILE A 113 -9.02 -12.26 13.22
CA ILE A 113 -8.34 -11.84 14.46
C ILE A 113 -7.22 -10.84 14.15
N GLU A 114 -6.35 -11.14 13.20
CA GLU A 114 -5.21 -10.29 12.89
C GLU A 114 -5.61 -8.98 12.20
N ILE A 115 -6.57 -9.03 11.26
CA ILE A 115 -7.04 -7.82 10.57
C ILE A 115 -7.74 -6.87 11.56
N GLN A 116 -8.55 -7.41 12.48
CA GLN A 116 -9.12 -6.58 13.54
C GLN A 116 -8.03 -5.99 14.44
N ALA A 117 -7.02 -6.79 14.85
CA ALA A 117 -5.92 -6.31 15.68
C ALA A 117 -5.11 -5.19 15.00
N GLN A 118 -4.84 -5.29 13.69
CA GLN A 118 -4.19 -4.23 12.93
C GLN A 118 -5.03 -2.96 12.82
N TYR A 119 -6.36 -3.10 12.65
CA TYR A 119 -7.29 -1.97 12.63
C TYR A 119 -7.33 -1.26 13.98
N ASP A 120 -7.49 -2.01 15.06
CA ASP A 120 -7.53 -1.46 16.43
C ASP A 120 -6.22 -0.74 16.76
N LYS A 121 -5.08 -1.32 16.38
CA LYS A 121 -3.77 -0.70 16.54
C LYS A 121 -3.66 0.63 15.78
N TYR A 122 -4.19 0.71 14.56
CA TYR A 122 -4.24 1.98 13.84
C TYR A 122 -5.02 3.03 14.63
N VAL A 123 -6.24 2.69 15.06
CA VAL A 123 -7.13 3.61 15.77
C VAL A 123 -6.48 4.08 17.08
N GLU A 124 -5.80 3.18 17.80
CA GLU A 124 -5.02 3.51 18.99
C GLU A 124 -3.92 4.55 18.69
N LEU A 125 -3.12 4.34 17.64
CA LEU A 125 -1.98 5.19 17.31
C LEU A 125 -2.39 6.56 16.75
N MET A 126 -3.39 6.57 15.88
CA MET A 126 -3.84 7.75 15.14
C MET A 126 -4.90 8.55 15.90
N GLY A 127 -5.69 7.89 16.76
CA GLY A 127 -6.81 8.49 17.50
C GLY A 127 -8.07 8.70 16.66
N HIS A 128 -8.11 8.18 15.44
CA HIS A 128 -9.26 8.21 14.53
C HIS A 128 -9.23 7.00 13.59
N LYS A 129 -10.35 6.76 12.88
CA LYS A 129 -10.45 5.72 11.85
C LYS A 129 -9.53 6.01 10.67
N PRO A 130 -8.98 5.00 9.98
CA PRO A 130 -8.20 5.21 8.77
C PRO A 130 -9.06 5.84 7.66
N GLY A 131 -8.42 6.60 6.76
CA GLY A 131 -9.12 7.21 5.64
C GLY A 131 -9.48 6.23 4.52
N TYR A 132 -8.77 5.10 4.43
CA TYR A 132 -9.09 3.97 3.57
C TYR A 132 -8.43 2.68 4.09
N LEU A 133 -8.95 1.53 3.66
CA LEU A 133 -8.33 0.23 3.88
C LEU A 133 -7.67 -0.26 2.58
N HIS A 134 -6.50 -0.88 2.69
CA HIS A 134 -5.76 -1.50 1.60
C HIS A 134 -5.11 -2.81 2.06
N GLY A 135 -4.77 -3.69 1.12
CA GLY A 135 -4.14 -4.96 1.45
C GLY A 135 -2.78 -5.11 0.77
N HIS A 136 -1.77 -5.52 1.55
CA HIS A 136 -0.39 -5.68 1.10
C HIS A 136 -0.11 -7.02 0.40
N SER A 137 0.70 -6.95 -0.65
CA SER A 137 1.44 -8.07 -1.29
C SER A 137 0.61 -9.19 -1.92
N ILE A 138 0.04 -10.10 -1.15
CA ILE A 138 -0.71 -11.27 -1.64
C ILE A 138 -2.16 -11.20 -1.16
N SER A 139 -3.08 -11.76 -1.94
CA SER A 139 -4.51 -11.54 -1.73
C SER A 139 -5.29 -12.85 -1.71
N PRO A 140 -5.07 -13.74 -0.71
CA PRO A 140 -5.96 -14.88 -0.52
C PRO A 140 -7.39 -14.41 -0.20
N GLU A 141 -8.35 -15.27 -0.48
CA GLU A 141 -9.78 -14.97 -0.43
C GLU A 141 -10.23 -14.55 0.96
N THR A 142 -9.75 -15.25 1.99
CA THR A 142 -10.09 -14.97 3.40
C THR A 142 -9.61 -13.60 3.85
N TYR A 143 -8.47 -13.16 3.32
CA TYR A 143 -7.88 -11.85 3.59
C TYR A 143 -8.67 -10.71 2.95
N LEU A 144 -9.04 -10.85 1.67
CA LEU A 144 -9.90 -9.89 1.00
C LEU A 144 -11.28 -9.78 1.69
N ALA A 145 -11.85 -10.91 2.09
CA ALA A 145 -13.12 -10.96 2.82
C ALA A 145 -13.04 -10.28 4.19
N ALA A 146 -11.94 -10.47 4.93
CA ALA A 146 -11.74 -9.83 6.23
C ALA A 146 -11.61 -8.30 6.11
N ILE A 147 -10.83 -7.81 5.14
CA ILE A 147 -10.70 -6.35 4.89
C ILE A 147 -12.06 -5.75 4.52
N SER A 148 -12.79 -6.38 3.59
CA SER A 148 -14.12 -5.92 3.18
C SER A 148 -15.08 -5.87 4.38
N ARG A 149 -15.07 -6.90 5.23
CA ARG A 149 -15.89 -6.91 6.46
C ARG A 149 -15.56 -5.73 7.39
N VAL A 150 -14.28 -5.52 7.72
CA VAL A 150 -13.86 -4.40 8.57
C VAL A 150 -14.20 -3.05 7.95
N ALA A 151 -14.08 -2.91 6.61
CA ALA A 151 -14.51 -1.71 5.88
C ALA A 151 -16.00 -1.41 6.11
N HIS A 152 -16.87 -2.40 5.89
CA HIS A 152 -18.31 -2.25 6.06
C HIS A 152 -18.73 -2.00 7.52
N GLU A 153 -18.17 -2.75 8.47
CA GLU A 153 -18.49 -2.61 9.90
C GLU A 153 -18.10 -1.24 10.45
N ASN A 154 -17.07 -0.61 9.87
CA ASN A 154 -16.52 0.66 10.35
C ASN A 154 -16.85 1.87 9.47
N ASP A 155 -17.59 1.71 8.38
CA ASP A 155 -17.87 2.77 7.39
C ASP A 155 -16.58 3.45 6.89
N VAL A 156 -15.59 2.63 6.50
CA VAL A 156 -14.31 3.09 5.93
C VAL A 156 -14.20 2.53 4.50
N PRO A 157 -13.83 3.34 3.49
CA PRO A 157 -13.74 2.84 2.12
C PRO A 157 -12.63 1.80 1.97
N TYR A 158 -12.96 0.66 1.38
CA TYR A 158 -11.95 -0.28 0.88
C TYR A 158 -11.47 0.18 -0.50
N SER A 159 -10.15 0.39 -0.66
CA SER A 159 -9.56 1.01 -1.85
C SER A 159 -9.99 0.33 -3.15
N ASN A 160 -10.09 -1.00 -3.16
CA ASN A 160 -10.40 -1.76 -4.38
C ASN A 160 -11.87 -1.57 -4.76
N GLU A 161 -12.76 -1.57 -3.78
CA GLU A 161 -14.20 -1.41 -3.99
C GLU A 161 -14.55 0.02 -4.43
N ILE A 162 -14.01 1.04 -3.74
CA ILE A 162 -14.29 2.44 -4.10
C ILE A 162 -13.71 2.80 -5.47
N CYS A 163 -12.48 2.34 -5.77
CA CYS A 163 -11.89 2.54 -7.10
C CYS A 163 -12.73 1.87 -8.19
N ALA A 164 -13.18 0.63 -7.96
CA ALA A 164 -14.02 -0.07 -8.92
C ALA A 164 -15.37 0.63 -9.13
N THR A 165 -16.00 1.09 -8.04
CA THR A 165 -17.31 1.76 -8.07
C THR A 165 -17.27 3.08 -8.84
N LEU A 166 -16.22 3.88 -8.66
CA LEU A 166 -16.05 5.16 -9.34
C LEU A 166 -15.35 5.04 -10.71
N GLY A 167 -14.99 3.83 -11.14
CA GLY A 167 -14.27 3.63 -12.39
C GLY A 167 -12.87 4.27 -12.41
N VAL A 168 -12.18 4.28 -11.27
CA VAL A 168 -10.82 4.81 -11.16
C VAL A 168 -9.87 3.97 -12.01
N SER A 169 -9.29 4.60 -13.02
CA SER A 169 -8.39 3.96 -13.95
C SER A 169 -6.97 3.89 -13.39
N ASN A 170 -6.26 2.79 -13.64
CA ASN A 170 -4.84 2.66 -13.28
C ASN A 170 -4.05 2.19 -14.52
N PRO A 171 -3.99 3.02 -15.58
CA PRO A 171 -3.47 2.60 -16.88
C PRO A 171 -1.96 2.32 -16.87
N LEU A 172 -1.25 2.82 -15.86
CA LEU A 172 0.18 2.56 -15.67
C LEU A 172 0.44 1.24 -14.94
N PHE A 173 -0.58 0.62 -14.36
CA PHE A 173 -0.41 -0.63 -13.61
C PHE A 173 0.04 -1.76 -14.52
N GLY A 174 1.19 -2.35 -14.17
CA GLY A 174 1.76 -3.46 -14.93
C GLY A 174 2.54 -3.05 -16.17
N LEU A 175 2.67 -1.74 -16.45
CA LEU A 175 3.68 -1.24 -17.38
C LEU A 175 5.06 -1.32 -16.72
N GLY A 176 6.03 -1.90 -17.43
CA GLY A 176 7.39 -2.16 -16.94
C GLY A 176 7.62 -3.57 -16.37
N ASP A 177 8.89 -3.92 -16.17
CA ASP A 177 9.25 -5.20 -15.55
C ASP A 177 8.98 -5.17 -14.04
N ASN A 178 8.38 -6.24 -13.52
CA ASN A 178 7.89 -6.29 -12.15
C ASN A 178 8.20 -7.63 -11.49
N THR A 179 9.47 -8.03 -11.56
CA THR A 179 9.99 -9.27 -10.97
C THR A 179 9.92 -9.25 -9.44
N ALA A 180 10.22 -8.11 -8.81
CA ALA A 180 10.25 -7.97 -7.36
C ALA A 180 8.87 -8.15 -6.73
N SER A 181 7.81 -7.52 -7.24
CA SER A 181 6.48 -7.65 -6.64
C SER A 181 5.75 -8.94 -7.07
N LYS A 182 5.90 -9.38 -8.33
CA LYS A 182 5.17 -10.56 -8.86
C LYS A 182 5.87 -11.87 -8.56
N LYS A 183 7.17 -11.96 -8.83
CA LYS A 183 7.97 -13.19 -8.67
C LYS A 183 8.65 -13.29 -7.31
N LYS A 184 8.63 -12.21 -6.51
CA LYS A 184 9.30 -12.10 -5.21
C LYS A 184 10.81 -12.40 -5.30
N VAL A 185 11.42 -11.92 -6.39
CA VAL A 185 12.86 -12.06 -6.66
C VAL A 185 13.53 -10.69 -6.51
N PHE A 186 14.61 -10.65 -5.73
CA PHE A 186 15.46 -9.47 -5.63
C PHE A 186 16.47 -9.47 -6.78
N ASP A 187 16.29 -8.54 -7.73
CA ASP A 187 17.26 -8.22 -8.77
C ASP A 187 17.65 -6.73 -8.64
N PRO A 188 18.85 -6.42 -8.13
CA PRO A 188 19.25 -5.05 -7.89
C PRO A 188 19.39 -4.25 -9.19
N MET A 189 19.84 -4.87 -10.28
CA MET A 189 20.06 -4.15 -11.54
C MET A 189 18.74 -3.83 -12.23
N ALA A 190 17.79 -4.78 -12.22
CA ALA A 190 16.44 -4.52 -12.71
C ALA A 190 15.77 -3.37 -11.94
N GLN A 191 15.93 -3.34 -10.61
CA GLN A 191 15.34 -2.30 -9.76
C GLN A 191 15.98 -0.92 -9.95
N ILE A 192 17.31 -0.86 -10.09
CA ILE A 192 18.02 0.41 -10.36
C ILE A 192 17.61 0.99 -11.72
N ASN A 193 17.36 0.13 -12.70
CA ASN A 193 17.05 0.53 -14.07
C ASN A 193 15.56 0.75 -14.32
N LYS A 194 14.69 0.55 -13.33
CA LYS A 194 13.26 0.87 -13.43
C LYS A 194 13.09 2.38 -13.67
N ASP A 195 12.23 2.75 -14.61
CA ASP A 195 11.93 4.15 -14.96
C ASP A 195 10.42 4.44 -14.93
N PRO A 196 9.80 4.48 -13.73
CA PRO A 196 8.38 4.80 -13.61
C PRO A 196 8.06 6.24 -14.00
N GLU A 197 9.02 7.17 -13.86
CA GLU A 197 8.85 8.56 -14.30
C GLU A 197 8.77 8.65 -15.84
N GLY A 198 9.63 7.91 -16.54
CA GLY A 198 9.59 7.76 -17.99
C GLY A 198 8.28 7.16 -18.47
N ILE A 199 7.83 6.05 -17.86
CA ILE A 199 6.54 5.42 -18.16
C ILE A 199 5.38 6.40 -17.97
N PHE A 200 5.34 7.11 -16.84
CA PHE A 200 4.31 8.14 -16.62
C PHE A 200 4.35 9.17 -17.75
N TRP A 201 5.54 9.65 -18.11
CA TRP A 201 5.69 10.69 -19.11
C TRP A 201 5.25 10.26 -20.50
N GLU A 202 5.58 9.04 -20.92
CA GLU A 202 5.19 8.49 -22.21
C GLU A 202 3.67 8.38 -22.35
N HIS A 203 2.98 8.10 -21.24
CA HIS A 203 1.53 7.88 -21.21
C HIS A 203 0.71 9.08 -20.68
N ARG A 204 1.35 10.20 -20.33
CA ARG A 204 0.68 11.35 -19.67
C ARG A 204 -0.57 11.86 -20.40
N ASP A 205 -0.52 11.92 -21.73
CA ASP A 205 -1.64 12.40 -22.56
C ASP A 205 -2.80 11.39 -22.60
N GLU A 206 -2.51 10.10 -22.39
CA GLU A 206 -3.53 9.06 -22.23
C GLU A 206 -4.26 9.19 -20.90
N LEU A 207 -3.55 9.58 -19.83
CA LEU A 207 -4.15 9.75 -18.50
C LEU A 207 -5.31 10.74 -18.54
N LEU A 208 -5.17 11.83 -19.31
CA LEU A 208 -6.19 12.88 -19.43
C LEU A 208 -7.53 12.41 -20.02
N LYS A 209 -7.60 11.20 -20.57
CA LYS A 209 -8.83 10.61 -21.10
C LYS A 209 -9.74 10.02 -20.02
N TYR A 210 -9.26 9.91 -18.78
CA TYR A 210 -10.01 9.35 -17.67
C TYR A 210 -10.42 10.45 -16.68
N ASP A 211 -11.59 10.29 -16.08
CA ASP A 211 -12.07 11.20 -15.04
C ASP A 211 -11.26 11.05 -13.76
N TYR A 212 -11.04 9.81 -13.34
CA TYR A 212 -10.23 9.43 -12.18
C TYR A 212 -9.08 8.54 -12.60
N VAL A 213 -7.87 8.93 -12.21
CA VAL A 213 -6.65 8.14 -12.40
C VAL A 213 -6.02 7.85 -11.05
N ARG A 214 -5.58 6.62 -10.81
CA ARG A 214 -4.71 6.26 -9.70
C ARG A 214 -3.30 6.00 -10.23
N VAL A 215 -2.31 6.61 -9.58
CA VAL A 215 -0.89 6.28 -9.75
C VAL A 215 -0.34 5.87 -8.40
N GLY A 216 -0.02 4.58 -8.30
CA GLY A 216 0.52 3.96 -7.10
C GLY A 216 1.99 3.59 -7.24
N GLY A 217 2.67 3.41 -6.12
CA GLY A 217 4.02 2.87 -6.07
C GLY A 217 4.44 2.58 -4.63
N HIS A 218 5.69 2.18 -4.45
CA HIS A 218 6.28 1.91 -3.15
C HIS A 218 7.37 2.95 -2.88
N CYS A 219 7.05 4.24 -2.91
CA CYS A 219 8.06 5.27 -2.72
C CYS A 219 8.70 5.16 -1.33
N GLY A 220 10.00 5.45 -1.23
CA GLY A 220 10.71 5.35 0.04
C GLY A 220 12.22 5.38 -0.13
N PHE A 221 12.93 5.73 0.94
CA PHE A 221 14.39 5.57 0.98
C PHE A 221 14.77 4.17 1.44
N VAL A 222 15.97 3.76 1.06
CA VAL A 222 16.53 2.45 1.40
C VAL A 222 17.25 2.54 2.74
N ASP A 223 16.98 1.58 3.61
CA ASP A 223 17.77 1.33 4.82
C ASP A 223 18.10 -0.17 4.94
N ALA A 224 19.00 -0.52 5.87
CA ALA A 224 19.44 -1.90 6.04
C ALA A 224 18.29 -2.85 6.45
N ALA A 225 17.32 -2.36 7.22
CA ALA A 225 16.19 -3.16 7.67
C ALA A 225 15.30 -3.59 6.49
N LEU A 226 15.12 -2.71 5.50
CA LEU A 226 14.29 -2.96 4.33
C LEU A 226 14.72 -4.22 3.54
N PHE A 227 16.02 -4.41 3.34
CA PHE A 227 16.55 -5.60 2.64
C PHE A 227 16.22 -6.91 3.36
N GLY A 228 16.05 -6.87 4.67
CA GLY A 228 15.62 -8.00 5.47
C GLY A 228 14.14 -8.34 5.28
N LEU A 229 13.31 -7.40 4.82
CA LEU A 229 11.85 -7.51 4.84
C LEU A 229 11.23 -7.75 3.46
N THR A 230 11.84 -7.26 2.38
CA THR A 230 11.21 -7.29 1.06
C THR A 230 12.18 -7.47 -0.10
N SER A 231 11.74 -8.17 -1.15
CA SER A 231 12.43 -8.17 -2.44
C SER A 231 12.29 -6.85 -3.19
N LEU A 232 11.30 -6.01 -2.85
CA LEU A 232 11.06 -4.70 -3.45
C LEU A 232 11.75 -3.62 -2.60
N SER A 233 13.05 -3.46 -2.80
CA SER A 233 13.90 -2.63 -1.93
C SER A 233 14.45 -1.40 -2.64
N ILE A 234 15.26 -1.58 -3.68
CA ILE A 234 15.99 -0.48 -4.34
C ILE A 234 15.04 0.32 -5.24
N GLU A 235 14.10 -0.32 -5.92
CA GLU A 235 13.20 0.36 -6.87
C GLU A 235 12.33 1.45 -6.22
N ARG A 236 12.18 1.42 -4.89
CA ARG A 236 11.48 2.45 -4.11
C ARG A 236 12.02 3.86 -4.34
N VAL A 237 13.32 3.99 -4.61
CA VAL A 237 13.93 5.30 -4.90
C VAL A 237 13.51 5.85 -6.26
N ARG A 238 13.12 4.97 -7.20
CA ARG A 238 12.59 5.36 -8.53
C ARG A 238 11.12 5.75 -8.44
N ASP A 239 10.35 5.01 -7.65
CA ASP A 239 8.98 5.40 -7.32
C ASP A 239 8.97 6.75 -6.56
N HIS A 240 9.92 6.97 -5.65
CA HIS A 240 10.15 8.27 -4.99
C HIS A 240 10.51 9.38 -5.99
N GLN A 241 11.49 9.16 -6.87
CA GLN A 241 11.85 10.09 -7.94
C GLN A 241 10.62 10.54 -8.74
N THR A 242 9.73 9.59 -9.07
CA THR A 242 8.48 9.87 -9.79
C THR A 242 7.55 10.76 -8.97
N MET A 243 7.32 10.42 -7.70
CA MET A 243 6.44 11.19 -6.81
C MET A 243 6.96 12.60 -6.51
N THR A 244 8.26 12.84 -6.63
CA THR A 244 8.90 14.16 -6.47
C THR A 244 9.27 14.82 -7.80
N SER A 245 8.84 14.28 -8.95
CA SER A 245 9.25 14.80 -10.25
C SER A 245 8.69 16.20 -10.50
N LYS A 246 9.59 17.18 -10.60
CA LYS A 246 9.24 18.56 -10.96
C LYS A 246 8.59 18.64 -12.34
N ARG A 247 9.01 17.78 -13.27
CA ARG A 247 8.47 17.75 -14.62
C ARG A 247 7.02 17.25 -14.62
N ILE A 248 6.73 16.20 -13.85
CA ILE A 248 5.35 15.71 -13.69
C ILE A 248 4.50 16.77 -12.98
N MET A 249 4.98 17.35 -11.89
CA MET A 249 4.23 18.39 -11.17
C MET A 249 3.89 19.60 -12.05
N ALA A 250 4.83 20.11 -12.85
CA ALA A 250 4.55 21.17 -13.81
C ALA A 250 3.48 20.77 -14.84
N TRP A 251 3.55 19.53 -15.35
CA TRP A 251 2.54 19.00 -16.26
C TRP A 251 1.15 18.90 -15.62
N LEU A 252 1.06 18.51 -14.35
CA LEU A 252 -0.21 18.47 -13.61
C LEU A 252 -0.83 19.87 -13.52
N GLU A 253 -0.02 20.88 -13.19
CA GLU A 253 -0.45 22.28 -13.12
C GLU A 253 -0.91 22.80 -14.48
N GLU A 254 -0.12 22.60 -15.53
CA GLU A 254 -0.43 23.03 -16.91
C GLU A 254 -1.75 22.45 -17.43
N ASN A 255 -2.10 21.23 -17.01
CA ASN A 255 -3.31 20.52 -17.45
C ASN A 255 -4.46 20.60 -16.45
N ASN A 256 -4.35 21.42 -15.41
CA ASN A 256 -5.37 21.56 -14.35
C ASN A 256 -5.78 20.21 -13.75
N VAL A 257 -4.80 19.33 -13.52
CA VAL A 257 -5.03 18.03 -12.88
C VAL A 257 -5.18 18.24 -11.38
N GLU A 258 -6.29 17.77 -10.83
CA GLU A 258 -6.56 17.87 -9.40
C GLU A 258 -5.95 16.68 -8.67
N LEU A 259 -5.05 16.93 -7.70
CA LEU A 259 -4.58 15.88 -6.80
C LEU A 259 -5.63 15.61 -5.72
N ILE A 260 -6.06 14.36 -5.62
CA ILE A 260 -7.15 13.97 -4.72
C ILE A 260 -6.73 12.91 -3.71
N THR A 261 -7.56 12.79 -2.68
CA THR A 261 -7.47 11.76 -1.66
C THR A 261 -8.63 10.77 -1.73
N TYR A 262 -8.54 9.66 -0.98
CA TYR A 262 -9.70 8.79 -0.76
C TYR A 262 -10.87 9.51 -0.08
N TYR A 263 -10.64 10.57 0.69
CA TYR A 263 -11.75 11.36 1.26
C TYR A 263 -12.55 12.07 0.16
N ASP A 264 -11.88 12.52 -0.91
CA ASP A 264 -12.55 13.18 -2.03
C ASP A 264 -13.33 12.15 -2.87
N LEU A 265 -12.78 10.94 -3.05
CA LEU A 265 -13.54 9.83 -3.66
C LEU A 265 -14.81 9.49 -2.87
N VAL A 266 -14.75 9.49 -1.53
CA VAL A 266 -15.94 9.23 -0.70
C VAL A 266 -16.98 10.33 -0.88
N LYS A 267 -16.58 11.61 -0.96
CA LYS A 267 -17.49 12.72 -1.22
C LYS A 267 -18.13 12.60 -2.61
N ASP A 268 -17.31 12.34 -3.63
CA ASP A 268 -17.76 12.15 -5.01
C ASP A 268 -18.78 11.00 -5.11
N LEU A 269 -18.54 9.89 -4.42
CA LEU A 269 -19.47 8.75 -4.37
C LEU A 269 -20.82 9.11 -3.72
N LYS A 270 -20.80 10.03 -2.74
CA LYS A 270 -22.00 10.54 -2.05
C LYS A 270 -22.68 11.69 -2.79
N GLY A 271 -22.04 12.24 -3.83
CA GLY A 271 -22.53 13.42 -4.55
C GLY A 271 -22.40 14.72 -3.75
N GLU A 272 -21.41 14.80 -2.87
CA GLU A 272 -21.09 15.95 -2.00
C GLU A 272 -20.09 16.94 -2.63
#